data_AF-A0A4Q0HDI2-F1
#
_entry.id   AF-A0A4Q0HDI2-F1
#
_cell.length_a   1.000
_cell.length_b   1.000
_cell.length_c   1.000
_cell.angle_alpha   90.00
_cell.angle_beta   90.00
_cell.angle_gamma   90.00
#
_symmetry.space_group_name_H-M   'P 1'
#
loop_
_entity.id
_entity.type
_entity.pdbx_description
1 polymer ?
#
loop_
_entity_poly.entity_id
_entity_poly.type
_entity_poly.pdbx_seq_one_letter_code
_entity_poly.pdbx_strand_id
1 'polypeptide(L)' 'MPPPQSLTVVIRQPEDPRTCQLILEQVRYLVWLYGGRVTSTEQGDAIAMRLKLADRLASHEISQVSQELDEQFPLKTT' A
#
# COMPACT_ATOMS: atom_id res chain seq x y z
N MET A 1 -4.28 0.14 21.72
CA MET A 1 -3.11 0.80 21.11
C MET A 1 -3.52 1.34 19.75
N PRO A 2 -3.08 2.53 19.34
CA PRO A 2 -3.33 3.01 17.98
C PRO A 2 -2.70 2.03 16.96
N PRO A 3 -3.31 1.89 15.76
CA PRO A 3 -2.77 1.03 14.72
C PRO A 3 -1.38 1.52 14.28
N PRO A 4 -0.46 0.61 13.90
CA PRO A 4 0.86 1.00 13.41
C PRO A 4 0.71 1.87 12.15
N GLN A 5 1.29 3.06 12.20
CA GLN A 5 1.32 3.97 11.05
C GLN A 5 2.29 3.42 10.00
N SER A 6 1.79 3.19 8.80
CA SER A 6 2.57 2.63 7.69
C SER A 6 2.80 3.70 6.63
N LEU A 7 4.05 3.84 6.19
CA LEU A 7 4.46 4.77 5.13
C LEU A 7 4.98 3.96 3.94
N THR A 8 4.41 4.20 2.76
CA THR A 8 4.89 3.61 1.51
C THR A 8 5.79 4.62 0.80
N VAL A 9 7.02 4.21 0.47
CA VAL A 9 8.00 5.06 -0.22
C VAL A 9 8.33 4.44 -1.57
N VAL A 10 8.28 5.26 -2.63
CA VAL A 10 8.65 4.85 -3.98
C VAL A 10 10.03 5.41 -4.30
N ILE A 11 10.98 4.52 -4.56
CA ILE A 11 12.36 4.87 -4.88
C ILE A 11 12.64 4.34 -6.28
N ARG A 12 13.09 5.22 -7.19
CA ARG A 12 13.54 4.80 -8.52
C ARG A 12 14.78 3.92 -8.35
N GLN A 13 14.67 2.69 -8.82
CA GLN A 13 15.81 1.78 -8.82
C GLN A 13 16.77 2.14 -9.96
N PRO A 14 18.08 2.12 -9.72
CA PRO A 14 19.08 2.25 -10.76
C PRO A 14 19.05 1.01 -11.67
N GLU A 15 19.52 1.18 -12.90
CA GLU A 15 19.58 0.09 -13.89
C GLU A 15 20.59 -1.00 -13.48
N ASP A 16 21.67 -0.60 -12.80
CA ASP A 16 22.68 -1.52 -12.31
C ASP A 16 22.18 -2.32 -11.07
N PRO A 17 22.19 -3.67 -11.12
CA PRO A 17 21.66 -4.50 -10.04
C PRO A 17 22.41 -4.37 -8.71
N ARG A 18 23.72 -4.09 -8.74
CA ARG A 18 24.53 -3.96 -7.52
C ARG A 18 24.20 -2.65 -6.80
N THR A 19 24.01 -1.60 -7.58
CA THR A 19 23.60 -0.29 -7.08
C THR A 19 22.18 -0.33 -6.49
N CYS A 20 21.28 -1.11 -7.10
CA CYS A 20 19.93 -1.38 -6.58
C CYS A 20 19.99 -2.04 -5.19
N GLN A 21 20.81 -3.09 -5.02
CA GLN A 21 21.01 -3.73 -3.71
C GLN A 21 21.60 -2.77 -2.68
N LEU A 22 22.59 -1.96 -3.08
CA LEU A 22 23.19 -0.97 -2.19
C LEU A 22 22.14 0.02 -1.66
N ILE A 23 21.28 0.54 -2.54
CA ILE A 23 20.22 1.48 -2.16
C ILE A 23 19.23 0.83 -1.19
N LEU A 24 18.82 -0.42 -1.46
CA LEU A 24 17.91 -1.14 -0.57
C LEU A 24 18.48 -1.29 0.84
N GLU A 25 19.76 -1.64 0.96
CA GLU A 25 20.43 -1.75 2.26
C GLU A 25 20.53 -0.39 2.98
N GLN A 26 20.86 0.68 2.25
CA GLN A 26 20.93 2.04 2.81
C GLN A 26 19.56 2.52 3.32
N VAL A 27 18.50 2.29 2.54
CA VAL A 27 17.13 2.65 2.92
C VAL A 27 16.68 1.84 4.14
N ARG A 28 16.97 0.54 4.16
CA ARG A 28 16.65 -0.33 5.31
C ARG A 28 17.36 0.15 6.57
N TYR A 29 18.63 0.54 6.46
CA TYR A 29 19.40 1.08 7.57
C TYR A 29 18.81 2.40 8.09
N LEU A 30 18.46 3.33 7.21
CA LEU A 30 17.80 4.59 7.61
C LEU A 30 16.46 4.32 8.31
N VAL A 31 15.62 3.45 7.75
CA VAL A 31 14.32 3.09 8.36
C VAL A 31 14.54 2.51 9.76
N TRP A 32 15.53 1.63 9.94
CA TRP A 32 15.88 1.07 11.24
C TRP A 32 16.37 2.13 12.23
N LEU A 33 17.23 3.06 11.80
CA LEU A 33 17.73 4.16 12.63
C LEU A 33 16.61 5.00 13.24
N TYR A 34 15.51 5.20 12.51
CA TYR A 34 14.33 5.94 12.97
C TYR A 34 13.28 5.05 13.65
N GLY A 35 13.63 3.82 14.04
CA GLY A 35 12.74 2.91 14.77
C GLY A 35 11.68 2.23 13.90
N GLY A 36 11.77 2.37 12.58
CA GLY A 36 10.89 1.71 11.63
C GLY A 36 11.38 0.32 11.22
N ARG A 37 10.60 -0.34 10.36
CA ARG A 37 10.97 -1.61 9.73
C ARG A 37 10.46 -1.63 8.29
N VAL A 38 11.29 -2.12 7.38
CA VAL A 38 10.85 -2.42 6.00
C VAL A 38 10.03 -3.71 6.01
N THR A 39 8.78 -3.62 5.55
CA THR A 39 7.82 -4.75 5.55
C THR A 39 7.63 -5.38 4.18
N SER A 40 7.92 -4.67 3.09
CA SER A 40 7.86 -5.18 1.71
C SER A 40 8.80 -4.39 0.80
N THR A 41 9.35 -5.06 -0.21
CA THR A 41 10.14 -4.48 -1.29
C THR A 41 9.51 -4.89 -2.62
N GLU A 42 8.44 -4.21 -2.99
CA GLU A 42 7.72 -4.46 -4.24
C GLU A 42 8.36 -3.68 -5.41
N GLN A 43 8.36 -4.28 -6.61
CA GLN A 43 8.79 -3.58 -7.81
C GLN A 43 7.83 -2.43 -8.14
N GLY A 44 8.37 -1.38 -8.77
CA GLY A 44 7.64 -0.15 -9.07
C GLY A 44 6.31 -0.36 -9.79
N ASP A 45 6.22 -1.35 -10.68
CA ASP A 45 4.98 -1.67 -11.40
C ASP A 45 3.88 -2.22 -10.50
N ALA A 46 4.23 -3.07 -9.53
CA ALA A 46 3.27 -3.60 -8.56
C ALA A 46 2.76 -2.50 -7.63
N ILE A 47 3.65 -1.59 -7.18
CA ILE A 47 3.28 -0.45 -6.35
C ILE A 47 2.41 0.53 -7.14
N ALA A 48 2.79 0.85 -8.39
CA ALA A 48 2.01 1.74 -9.25
C ALA A 48 0.62 1.16 -9.58
N MET A 49 0.52 -0.15 -9.81
CA MET A 49 -0.77 -0.84 -9.96
C MET A 49 -1.59 -0.79 -8.67
N ARG A 50 -1.00 -1.06 -7.51
CA ARG A 50 -1.69 -0.96 -6.22
C ARG A 50 -2.22 0.45 -5.96
N LEU A 51 -1.40 1.48 -6.20
CA LEU A 51 -1.81 2.88 -6.02
C LEU A 51 -2.94 3.25 -7.00
N LYS A 52 -2.83 2.86 -8.27
CA LYS A 52 -3.90 3.07 -9.28
C LYS A 52 -5.19 2.32 -8.93
N LEU A 53 -5.08 1.11 -8.40
CA LEU A 53 -6.24 0.33 -7.94
C LEU A 53 -6.86 0.99 -6.72
N ALA A 54 -6.07 1.33 -5.70
CA ALA A 54 -6.56 2.03 -4.51
C ALA A 54 -7.28 3.34 -4.86
N ASP A 55 -6.73 4.11 -5.80
CA ASP A 55 -7.32 5.36 -6.28
C ASP A 55 -8.65 5.15 -7.04
N ARG A 56 -8.74 4.10 -7.86
CA ARG A 56 -9.97 3.75 -8.60
C ARG A 56 -11.06 3.13 -7.72
N LEU A 57 -10.65 2.32 -6.75
CA LEU A 57 -11.53 1.64 -5.81
C LEU A 57 -12.17 2.62 -4.82
N ALA A 58 -11.46 3.69 -4.46
CA ALA A 58 -11.83 4.58 -3.36
C ALA A 58 -13.09 5.45 -3.58
N SER A 59 -13.68 5.50 -4.78
CA SER A 59 -14.81 6.42 -5.03
C SER A 59 -16.06 5.78 -5.63
N HIS A 60 -15.93 4.77 -6.49
CA HIS A 60 -17.08 4.18 -7.16
C HIS A 60 -17.49 2.82 -6.59
N GLU A 61 -16.53 2.00 -6.20
CA GLU A 61 -16.80 0.63 -5.74
C GLU A 61 -17.34 0.59 -4.31
N ILE A 62 -16.99 1.56 -3.46
CA ILE A 62 -17.54 1.65 -2.09
C ILE A 62 -19.04 1.92 -2.11
N SER A 63 -19.50 2.80 -3.01
CA SER A 63 -20.91 3.15 -3.14
C SER A 63 -21.72 2.02 -3.76
N GLN A 64 -21.19 1.33 -4.78
CA GLN A 64 -21.85 0.18 -5.39
C GLN A 64 -21.91 -1.02 -4.45
N VAL A 65 -20.80 -1.34 -3.76
CA VAL A 65 -20.77 -2.45 -2.81
C VAL A 65 -21.67 -2.18 -1.59
N SER A 66 -21.76 -0.92 -1.12
CA SER A 66 -22.71 -0.57 -0.05
C SER A 66 -24.16 -0.71 -0.50
N GLN A 67 -24.47 -0.29 -1.74
CA GLN A 67 -25.81 -0.43 -2.31
C GLN A 67 -26.20 -1.89 -2.56
N GLU A 68 -25.27 -2.72 -3.06
CA GLU A 68 -25.48 -4.16 -3.26
C GLU A 68 -25.63 -4.92 -1.93
N LEU A 69 -24.93 -4.49 -0.88
CA LEU A 69 -25.06 -5.05 0.48
C LEU A 69 -26.42 -4.72 1.11
N ASP A 70 -26.91 -3.49 0.94
CA ASP A 70 -28.24 -3.08 1.42
C ASP A 70 -29.38 -3.79 0.67
N GLU A 71 -29.19 -4.10 -0.62
CA GLU A 71 -30.15 -4.87 -1.42
C GLU A 71 -30.14 -6.38 -1.09
N GLN A 72 -28.97 -6.96 -0.78
CA GLN A 72 -28.85 -8.40 -0.48
C GLN A 72 -29.18 -8.75 0.98
N PHE A 73 -28.98 -7.84 1.93
CA PHE A 73 -29.28 -8.06 3.34
C PHE A 73 -30.07 -6.89 3.93
N PRO A 74 -31.35 -6.71 3.56
CA PRO A 74 -32.18 -5.70 4.19
C PRO A 74 -32.29 -6.03 5.68
N LEU A 75 -31.64 -5.22 6.52
CA LEU A 75 -31.77 -5.30 7.97
C LEU A 75 -33.26 -5.17 8.30
N LYS A 76 -33.90 -6.30 8.62
CA LYS A 76 -35.23 -6.31 9.24
C LYS A 76 -35.11 -5.68 10.63
N THR A 77 -35.19 -4.36 10.68
CA THR A 77 -35.57 -3.66 11.90
C THR A 77 -37.05 -3.92 12.12
N THR A 78 -37.29 -4.82 13.08
CA THR A 78 -38.48 -5.11 13.89
C THR A 78 -39.75 -4.32 13.58
#